data_AF-A0A7V2RX87-F1
#
_entry.id   AF-A0A7V2RX87-F1
#
_cell.length_a   1.000
_cell.length_b   1.000
_cell.length_c   1.000
_cell.angle_alpha   90.00
_cell.angle_beta   90.00
_cell.angle_gamma   90.00
#
_symmetry.space_group_name_H-M   'P 1'
#
loop_
_entity.id
_entity.type
_entity.pdbx_description
1 polymer ?
#
loop_
_entity_poly.entity_id
_entity_poly.type
_entity_poly.pdbx_seq_one_letter_code
_entity_poly.pdbx_strand_id
1 'polypeptide(L)'
;EEMAVEKRHPREFVDEYFLPDGRSIRLLGEGRLVNLAAAEGHPATVMDMSFANQALSAVYMLQNAESLQKKVYAVPHDIDMEIARYKLEAMGVKIDTLTEEQIAYLNSWQEGT
;
A
#
# COMPACT_ATOMS: atom_id res chain seq x y z
N GLU A 1 19.86 -15.92 18.50
CA GLU A 1 20.54 -17.23 18.34
C GLU A 1 21.11 -17.74 19.66
N GLU A 2 21.66 -16.87 20.52
CA GLU A 2 22.22 -17.25 21.85
C GLU A 2 21.27 -18.02 22.78
N MET A 3 19.95 -17.87 22.60
CA MET A 3 18.93 -18.59 23.38
C MET A 3 18.67 -20.02 22.90
N ALA A 4 19.18 -20.41 21.72
CA ALA A 4 18.92 -21.70 21.12
C ALA A 4 20.01 -22.72 21.47
N VAL A 5 19.60 -23.96 21.73
CA VAL A 5 20.52 -25.10 21.92
C VAL A 5 20.87 -25.77 20.59
N GLU A 6 20.00 -25.66 19.59
CA GLU A 6 20.19 -26.21 18.25
C GLU A 6 19.50 -25.31 17.22
N LYS A 7 20.12 -25.16 16.04
CA LYS A 7 19.53 -24.50 14.86
C LYS A 7 19.48 -25.50 13.71
N ARG A 8 18.33 -25.62 13.06
CA ARG A 8 18.13 -26.36 11.82
C ARG A 8 17.64 -25.45 10.71
N HIS A 9 17.95 -25.80 9.47
CA HIS A 9 17.45 -25.13 8.29
C HIS A 9 16.58 -26.11 7.48
N PRO A 10 15.30 -26.31 7.87
CA PRO A 10 14.44 -27.32 7.25
C PRO A 10 14.12 -27.04 5.78
N ARG A 11 14.05 -25.77 5.37
CA ARG A 11 13.85 -25.35 3.98
C ARG A 11 14.26 -23.89 3.79
N GLU A 12 14.36 -23.48 2.54
CA GLU A 12 14.58 -22.09 2.16
C GLU A 12 13.59 -21.15 2.89
N PHE A 13 14.15 -20.05 3.42
CA PHE A 13 13.48 -19.03 4.22
C PHE A 13 12.90 -19.49 5.57
N VAL A 14 13.24 -20.68 6.06
CA VAL A 14 12.79 -21.18 7.36
C VAL A 14 13.98 -21.67 8.19
N ASP A 15 14.24 -21.00 9.30
CA ASP A 15 15.17 -21.46 10.34
C ASP A 15 14.39 -21.97 11.54
N GLU A 16 14.73 -23.15 12.05
CA GLU A 16 14.13 -23.72 13.27
C GLU A 16 15.14 -23.68 14.42
N TYR A 17 14.78 -23.02 15.51
CA TYR A 17 15.56 -22.88 16.73
C TYR A 17 14.95 -23.73 17.83
N PHE A 18 15.71 -24.64 18.40
CA PHE A 18 15.32 -25.42 19.57
C PHE A 18 15.78 -24.70 20.83
N LEU A 19 14.89 -24.58 21.81
CA LEU A 19 15.16 -23.91 23.08
C LEU A 19 15.47 -24.92 24.20
N PRO A 20 16.18 -24.50 25.27
CA PRO A 20 16.51 -25.39 26.40
C PRO A 20 15.31 -26.03 27.10
N ASP A 21 14.13 -25.42 27.01
CA ASP A 21 12.87 -25.90 27.61
C ASP A 21 12.10 -26.88 26.73
N GLY A 22 12.68 -27.30 25.60
CA GLY A 22 12.10 -28.28 24.68
C GLY A 22 11.16 -27.69 23.62
N ARG A 23 10.91 -26.38 23.62
CA ARG A 23 10.15 -25.72 22.55
C ARG A 23 11.00 -25.57 21.29
N SER A 24 10.35 -25.50 20.13
CA SER A 24 10.97 -25.05 18.88
C SER A 24 10.29 -23.80 18.33
N ILE A 25 11.07 -22.90 17.72
CA ILE A 25 10.62 -21.68 17.06
C ILE A 25 11.06 -21.73 15.60
N ARG A 26 10.11 -21.55 14.67
CA ARG A 26 10.42 -21.38 13.25
C ARG A 26 10.42 -19.90 12.88
N LEU A 27 11.59 -19.38 12.56
CA LEU A 27 11.79 -18.04 12.07
C LEU A 27 11.69 -18.03 10.55
N LEU A 28 10.80 -17.21 10.02
CA LEU A 28 10.60 -17.04 8.59
C LEU A 28 11.40 -15.84 8.08
N GLY A 29 12.05 -16.00 6.92
CA GLY A 29 12.75 -14.92 6.23
C GLY A 29 13.81 -14.19 7.06
N GLU A 30 14.40 -14.87 8.07
CA GLU A 30 15.35 -14.28 9.03
C GLU A 30 14.79 -13.02 9.75
N GLY A 31 13.47 -12.92 9.91
CA GLY A 31 12.82 -11.75 10.51
C GLY A 31 12.67 -10.55 9.56
N ARG A 32 13.04 -10.70 8.27
CA ARG A 32 12.72 -9.73 7.22
C ARG A 32 11.25 -9.78 6.86
N LEU A 33 10.82 -8.88 5.97
CA LEU A 33 9.44 -8.84 5.46
C LEU A 33 9.10 -10.16 4.75
N VAL A 34 8.41 -11.05 5.44
CA VAL A 34 8.18 -12.43 4.99
C VAL A 34 7.45 -12.52 3.65
N ASN A 35 6.55 -11.57 3.37
CA ASN A 35 5.83 -11.53 2.11
C ASN A 35 6.75 -11.23 0.91
N LEU A 36 7.88 -10.54 1.13
CA LEU A 36 8.88 -10.27 0.08
C LEU A 36 10.04 -11.27 0.12
N ALA A 37 10.42 -11.71 1.33
CA ALA A 37 11.57 -12.58 1.53
C ALA A 37 11.26 -14.05 1.23
N ALA A 38 10.03 -14.49 1.50
CA ALA A 38 9.61 -15.89 1.37
C ALA A 38 8.42 -16.08 0.40
N ALA A 39 8.01 -15.01 -0.28
CA ALA A 39 6.95 -15.01 -1.28
C ALA A 39 7.20 -13.87 -2.30
N GLU A 40 6.23 -13.58 -3.16
CA GLU A 40 6.37 -12.63 -4.29
C GLU A 40 5.87 -11.21 -3.97
N GLY A 41 5.57 -10.92 -2.71
CA GLY A 41 5.04 -9.62 -2.28
C GLY A 41 3.56 -9.43 -2.60
N HIS A 42 3.19 -8.18 -2.87
CA HIS A 42 1.83 -7.85 -3.26
C HIS A 42 1.60 -8.18 -4.74
N PRO A 43 0.43 -8.72 -5.12
CA PRO A 43 0.10 -8.95 -6.52
C PRO A 43 0.19 -7.67 -7.36
N ALA A 44 0.48 -7.83 -8.65
CA ALA A 44 0.56 -6.70 -9.60
C ALA A 44 -0.72 -5.84 -9.59
N THR A 45 -1.88 -6.45 -9.39
CA THR A 45 -3.18 -5.77 -9.30
C THR A 45 -3.36 -4.89 -8.06
N VAL A 46 -2.49 -4.98 -7.06
CA VAL A 46 -2.47 -4.06 -5.91
C VAL A 46 -1.34 -3.04 -6.07
N MET A 47 -0.21 -3.48 -6.64
CA MET A 47 0.95 -2.63 -6.86
C MET A 47 0.73 -1.59 -7.97
N ASP A 48 -0.15 -1.83 -8.93
CA ASP A 48 -0.46 -0.90 -10.02
C ASP A 48 -0.88 0.50 -9.53
N MET A 49 -1.75 0.57 -8.52
CA MET A 49 -2.17 1.83 -7.90
C MET A 49 -1.00 2.52 -7.19
N SER A 50 -0.12 1.75 -6.54
CA SER A 50 1.07 2.31 -5.87
C SER A 50 2.05 2.92 -6.89
N PHE A 51 2.29 2.23 -8.01
CA PHE A 51 3.16 2.73 -9.07
C PHE A 51 2.52 3.90 -9.83
N ALA A 52 1.19 3.90 -10.02
CA ALA A 52 0.48 5.04 -10.57
C ALA A 52 0.63 6.29 -9.68
N ASN A 53 0.52 6.12 -8.36
CA ASN A 53 0.77 7.17 -7.38
C ASN A 53 2.19 7.73 -7.50
N GLN A 54 3.20 6.87 -7.58
CA GLN A 54 4.59 7.29 -7.76
C GLN A 54 4.81 8.04 -9.08
N ALA A 55 4.27 7.53 -10.19
CA ALA A 55 4.44 8.14 -11.51
C ALA A 55 3.76 9.51 -11.59
N LEU A 56 2.50 9.63 -11.18
CA LEU A 56 1.77 10.90 -11.23
C LEU A 56 2.30 11.90 -10.21
N SER A 57 2.77 11.45 -9.06
CA SER A 57 3.46 12.33 -8.09
C SER A 57 4.77 12.88 -8.68
N ALA A 58 5.54 12.07 -9.42
CA ALA A 58 6.76 12.54 -10.08
C ALA A 58 6.44 13.59 -11.16
N VAL A 59 5.37 13.39 -11.94
CA VAL A 59 4.89 14.39 -12.92
C VAL A 59 4.45 15.67 -12.22
N TYR A 60 3.68 15.56 -11.13
CA TYR A 60 3.24 16.71 -10.33
C TYR A 60 4.43 17.50 -9.78
N MET A 61 5.43 16.81 -9.23
CA MET A 61 6.65 17.44 -8.72
C MET A 61 7.41 18.18 -9.82
N LEU A 62 7.49 17.60 -11.03
CA LEU A 62 8.15 18.24 -12.16
C LEU A 62 7.41 19.51 -12.60
N GLN A 63 6.07 19.45 -12.71
CA GLN A 63 5.24 20.57 -13.15
C GLN A 63 5.16 21.69 -12.11
N ASN A 64 5.31 21.37 -10.82
CA ASN A 64 5.19 22.32 -9.71
C ASN A 64 6.54 22.61 -9.03
N ALA A 65 7.66 22.28 -9.68
CA ALA A 65 8.99 22.34 -9.07
C ALA A 65 9.32 23.71 -8.45
N GLU A 66 8.87 24.80 -9.08
CA GLU A 66 9.11 26.18 -8.61
C GLU A 66 8.29 26.56 -7.37
N SER A 67 7.11 25.95 -7.17
CA SER A 67 6.21 26.25 -6.05
C SER A 67 6.43 25.34 -4.85
N LEU A 68 7.10 24.20 -5.04
CA LEU A 68 7.36 23.21 -4.00
C LEU A 68 8.56 23.61 -3.13
N GLN A 69 8.39 23.41 -1.81
CA GLN A 69 9.42 23.64 -0.80
C GLN A 69 10.11 22.31 -0.45
N LYS A 70 11.24 22.39 0.26
CA LYS A 70 11.94 21.20 0.77
C LYS A 70 11.24 20.62 2.01
N LYS A 71 10.06 20.05 1.80
CA LYS A 71 9.28 19.36 2.83
C LYS A 71 8.59 18.13 2.26
N VAL A 72 8.08 17.29 3.13
CA VAL A 72 7.25 16.14 2.74
C VAL A 72 5.85 16.64 2.41
N TYR A 73 5.35 16.27 1.23
CA TYR A 73 3.99 16.52 0.80
C TYR A 73 3.23 15.20 0.74
N ALA A 74 1.96 15.23 1.10
CA ALA A 74 1.04 14.16 0.73
C ALA A 74 0.77 14.23 -0.78
N VAL A 75 0.36 13.11 -1.37
CA VAL A 75 -0.15 13.10 -2.75
C VAL A 75 -1.38 14.01 -2.81
N PRO A 76 -1.46 14.93 -3.79
CA PRO A 76 -2.67 15.73 -4.01
C PRO A 76 -3.91 14.87 -4.18
N HIS A 77 -5.00 15.26 -3.53
CA HIS A 77 -6.26 14.50 -3.54
C HIS A 77 -6.76 14.20 -4.96
N ASP A 78 -6.65 15.16 -5.88
CA ASP A 78 -7.12 14.99 -7.26
C ASP A 78 -6.34 13.90 -8.01
N ILE A 79 -5.05 13.73 -7.70
CA ILE A 79 -4.22 12.65 -8.27
C ILE A 79 -4.68 11.30 -7.74
N ASP A 80 -4.95 11.20 -6.45
CA ASP A 80 -5.42 9.96 -5.82
C ASP A 80 -6.81 9.56 -6.37
N MET A 81 -7.70 10.53 -6.56
CA MET A 81 -9.02 10.32 -7.18
C MET A 81 -8.91 9.86 -8.65
N GLU A 82 -8.00 10.44 -9.43
CA GLU A 82 -7.79 10.01 -10.82
C GLU A 82 -7.24 8.59 -10.89
N ILE A 83 -6.33 8.20 -9.98
CA ILE A 83 -5.82 6.82 -9.90
C ILE A 83 -6.95 5.84 -9.57
N ALA A 84 -7.80 6.18 -8.60
CA ALA A 84 -8.98 5.39 -8.27
C ALA A 84 -9.92 5.25 -9.48
N ARG A 85 -10.15 6.33 -10.22
CA ARG A 85 -10.96 6.31 -11.45
C ARG A 85 -10.35 5.40 -12.52
N TYR A 86 -9.06 5.51 -12.80
CA TYR A 86 -8.35 4.64 -13.75
C TYR A 86 -8.40 3.17 -13.34
N LYS A 87 -8.30 2.88 -12.03
CA LYS A 87 -8.38 1.52 -11.51
C LYS A 87 -9.75 0.89 -11.79
N LEU A 88 -10.82 1.63 -11.49
CA LEU A 88 -12.20 1.18 -11.73
C LEU A 88 -12.45 0.95 -13.22
N GLU A 89 -11.98 1.88 -14.06
CA GLU A 89 -12.05 1.76 -15.52
C GLU A 89 -11.33 0.50 -16.03
N ALA A 90 -10.11 0.25 -15.57
CA ALA A 90 -9.34 -0.95 -15.92
C ALA A 90 -9.99 -2.26 -15.44
N MET A 91 -10.76 -2.20 -14.35
CA MET A 91 -11.55 -3.33 -13.85
C MET A 91 -12.91 -3.48 -14.55
N GLY A 92 -13.28 -2.56 -15.45
CA GLY A 92 -14.59 -2.52 -16.09
C GLY A 92 -15.74 -2.15 -15.13
N VAL A 93 -15.42 -1.55 -13.98
CA VAL A 93 -16.40 -1.11 -12.98
C VAL A 93 -16.86 0.30 -13.34
N LYS A 94 -18.18 0.49 -13.42
CA LYS A 94 -18.81 1.81 -13.60
C LYS A 94 -19.20 2.38 -12.26
N ILE A 95 -19.06 3.70 -12.12
CA ILE A 95 -19.56 4.45 -10.99
C ILE A 95 -20.62 5.43 -11.47
N ASP A 96 -21.57 5.73 -10.59
CA ASP A 96 -22.58 6.75 -10.84
C ASP A 96 -21.97 8.15 -10.68
N THR A 97 -22.65 9.15 -11.24
CA THR A 97 -22.32 10.57 -11.04
C THR A 97 -23.45 11.21 -10.26
N LEU A 98 -23.12 12.00 -9.25
CA LEU A 98 -24.12 12.73 -8.49
C LEU A 98 -24.88 13.68 -9.43
N THR A 99 -26.20 13.72 -9.29
CA THR A 99 -27.03 14.71 -9.97
C THR A 99 -26.80 16.10 -9.37
N GLU A 100 -27.12 17.15 -10.12
CA GLU A 100 -27.03 18.54 -9.62
C GLU A 100 -27.83 18.72 -8.31
N GLU A 101 -28.99 18.09 -8.20
CA GLU A 101 -29.82 18.08 -6.99
C GLU A 101 -29.11 17.40 -5.81
N GLN A 102 -28.48 16.25 -6.02
CA GLN A 102 -27.72 15.55 -4.98
C GLN A 102 -26.51 16.35 -4.50
N ILE A 103 -25.80 17.01 -5.43
CA ILE A 103 -24.68 17.90 -5.10
C ILE A 103 -25.17 19.11 -4.28
N ALA A 104 -26.29 19.72 -4.70
CA ALA A 104 -26.87 20.85 -4.00
C ALA A 104 -27.30 20.46 -2.58
N TYR A 105 -27.95 19.31 -2.42
CA TYR A 105 -28.38 18.77 -1.13
C TYR A 105 -27.19 18.56 -0.19
N LEU A 106 -26.14 17.86 -0.64
CA LEU A 106 -24.94 17.56 0.15
C LEU A 106 -24.18 18.82 0.64
N ASN A 107 -24.22 19.91 -0.14
CA ASN A 107 -23.52 21.15 0.18
C ASN A 107 -24.42 22.20 0.86
N SER A 108 -25.71 21.92 1.02
CA SER A 108 -26.66 22.86 1.63
C SER A 108 -26.72 22.67 3.15
N TRP A 109 -26.57 23.76 3.89
CA TRP A 109 -26.81 23.80 5.35
C TRP A 109 -28.30 23.97 5.69
N GLN A 110 -29.17 24.05 4.68
CA GLN A 110 -30.62 24.32 4.85
C GLN A 110 -31.42 23.05 5.18
N GLU A 111 -30.90 21.88 4.83
CA GLU A 111 -31.57 20.58 4.94
C GLU A 111 -30.79 19.59 5.84
N GLY A 112 -30.06 20.09 6.86
CA GLY A 112 -29.30 19.25 7.80
C GLY A 112 -29.17 19.80 9.22
N THR A 113 -29.13 18.88 10.19
CA THR A 113 -28.47 19.07 11.50
C THR A 113 -26.99 19.33 11.34
#